data_AF-A0A1X7U4A8-F1
#
_entry.id   AF-A0A1X7U4A8-F1
#
_cell.length_a   1.000
_cell.length_b   1.000
_cell.length_c   1.000
_cell.angle_alpha   90.00
_cell.angle_beta   90.00
_cell.angle_gamma   90.00
#
_symmetry.space_group_name_H-M   'P 1'
#
loop_
_entity.id
_entity.type
_entity.pdbx_description
1 polymer ?
#
loop_
_entity_poly.entity_id
_entity_poly.type
_entity_poly.pdbx_seq_one_letter_code
_entity_poly.pdbx_strand_id
1 'polypeptide(L)'
;MLDFFRHGCLTDETIHTLKSRVFKVSIQEKYKKLQSEGTNPPICLFSKVDACQKINELMLESVETEKIELACVDVVDESGSTAKFDKRQKNWRN
;
A
#
# COMPACT_ATOMS: atom_id res chain seq x y z
N MET A 1 -3.72 25.61 -4.83
CA MET A 1 -4.67 24.69 -4.17
C MET A 1 -4.05 23.97 -2.98
N LEU A 2 -2.95 23.20 -3.13
CA LEU A 2 -2.36 22.47 -2.01
C LEU A 2 -1.75 23.38 -0.92
N ASP A 3 -1.16 24.53 -1.29
CA ASP A 3 -0.64 25.48 -0.31
C ASP A 3 -1.74 26.04 0.61
N PHE A 4 -2.92 26.33 0.06
CA PHE A 4 -4.09 26.74 0.84
C PHE A 4 -4.52 25.67 1.84
N PHE A 5 -4.48 24.39 1.45
CA PHE A 5 -4.67 23.25 2.36
C PHE A 5 -3.64 23.21 3.48
N ARG A 6 -2.35 23.40 3.15
CA ARG A 6 -1.26 23.38 4.14
C ARG A 6 -1.40 24.50 5.18
N HIS A 7 -1.95 25.64 4.79
CA HIS A 7 -2.19 26.78 5.67
C HIS A 7 -3.58 26.77 6.34
N GLY A 8 -4.41 25.75 6.09
CA GLY A 8 -5.76 25.65 6.65
C GLY A 8 -6.78 26.65 6.07
N CYS A 9 -6.45 27.31 4.96
CA CYS A 9 -7.31 28.30 4.31
C CYS A 9 -8.11 27.64 3.19
N LEU A 10 -9.19 26.93 3.54
CA LEU A 10 -10.02 26.24 2.56
C LEU A 10 -11.13 27.13 2.03
N THR A 11 -11.08 27.43 0.73
CA THR A 11 -12.18 28.09 0.01
C THR A 11 -13.20 27.08 -0.51
N ASP A 12 -14.42 27.53 -0.80
CA ASP A 12 -15.47 26.69 -1.39
C ASP A 12 -15.04 26.06 -2.71
N GLU A 13 -14.30 26.81 -3.54
CA GLU A 13 -13.71 26.32 -4.78
C GLU A 13 -12.73 25.16 -4.50
N THR A 14 -11.85 25.33 -3.51
CA THR A 14 -10.87 24.32 -3.11
C THR A 14 -11.54 23.04 -2.63
N ILE A 15 -12.61 23.16 -1.84
CA ILE A 15 -13.42 22.03 -1.38
C ILE A 15 -14.11 21.34 -2.56
N HIS A 16 -14.70 22.11 -3.47
CA HIS A 16 -15.37 21.60 -4.66
C HIS A 16 -14.40 20.80 -5.56
N THR A 17 -13.20 21.34 -5.81
CA THR A 17 -12.17 20.67 -6.61
C THR A 17 -11.69 19.37 -5.95
N LEU A 18 -11.58 19.30 -4.62
CA LEU A 18 -11.28 18.04 -3.96
C LEU A 18 -12.44 17.04 -4.09
N LYS A 19 -13.68 17.47 -3.84
CA LYS A 19 -14.85 16.60 -3.92
C LYS A 19 -15.04 16.00 -5.31
N SER A 20 -14.73 16.73 -6.37
CA SER A 20 -14.81 16.19 -7.75
C SER A 20 -13.75 15.13 -8.06
N ARG A 21 -12.63 15.13 -7.32
CA ARG A 21 -11.56 14.12 -7.42
C ARG A 21 -11.81 12.90 -6.52
N VAL A 22 -12.83 12.95 -5.65
CA VAL A 22 -13.23 11.80 -4.84
C VAL A 22 -14.07 10.86 -5.70
N PHE A 23 -13.54 9.65 -5.89
CA PHE A 23 -14.26 8.58 -6.55
C PHE A 23 -15.30 7.98 -5.60
N LYS A 24 -16.57 7.93 -6.03
CA LYS A 24 -17.67 7.26 -5.31
C LYS A 24 -17.82 5.80 -5.76
N VAL A 25 -16.74 5.04 -5.75
CA VAL A 25 -16.73 3.60 -6.10
C VAL A 25 -15.95 2.82 -5.06
N SER A 26 -16.02 1.48 -5.09
CA SER A 26 -15.18 0.66 -4.24
C SER A 26 -13.69 0.84 -4.55
N ILE A 27 -12.82 0.54 -3.60
CA ILE A 27 -11.37 0.63 -3.79
C ILE A 27 -10.90 -0.32 -4.91
N GLN A 28 -11.50 -1.52 -5.00
CA GLN A 28 -11.18 -2.51 -6.04
C GLN A 28 -11.52 -1.99 -7.44
N GLU A 29 -12.72 -1.43 -7.63
CA GLU A 29 -13.13 -0.86 -8.92
C GLU A 29 -12.28 0.35 -9.29
N LYS A 30 -12.00 1.23 -8.31
CA LYS A 30 -11.11 2.38 -8.49
C LYS A 30 -9.72 1.92 -8.96
N TYR A 31 -9.19 0.87 -8.33
CA TYR A 31 -7.89 0.32 -8.68
C TYR A 31 -7.86 -0.24 -10.10
N LYS A 32 -8.84 -1.08 -10.48
CA LYS A 32 -8.95 -1.63 -11.84
C LYS A 32 -9.08 -0.52 -12.88
N LYS A 33 -9.86 0.52 -12.58
CA LYS A 33 -9.98 1.70 -13.44
C LYS A 33 -8.62 2.39 -13.63
N LEU A 34 -7.90 2.67 -12.54
CA LEU A 34 -6.59 3.32 -12.60
C LEU A 34 -5.53 2.45 -13.30
N GLN A 35 -5.54 1.13 -13.11
CA GLN A 35 -4.70 0.22 -13.88
C GLN A 35 -5.02 0.25 -15.39
N SER A 36 -6.31 0.26 -15.75
CA SER A 36 -6.74 0.29 -17.15
C SER A 36 -6.36 1.58 -17.89
N GLU A 37 -6.16 2.68 -17.15
CA GLU A 37 -5.68 3.96 -17.68
C GLU A 37 -4.16 3.95 -17.99
N GLY A 38 -3.48 2.79 -17.87
CA GLY A 38 -2.15 2.54 -18.44
C GLY A 38 -0.97 3.05 -17.62
N THR A 39 -1.16 3.26 -16.31
CA THR A 39 -0.11 3.75 -15.40
C THR A 39 0.41 2.65 -14.46
N ASN A 40 1.54 2.92 -13.80
CA ASN A 40 2.00 2.15 -12.64
C ASN A 40 0.83 1.92 -11.65
N PRO A 41 0.81 0.77 -10.93
CA PRO A 41 -0.18 0.53 -9.89
C PRO A 41 -0.33 1.75 -8.97
N PRO A 42 -1.56 2.21 -8.70
CA PRO A 42 -1.77 3.39 -7.87
C PRO A 42 -1.28 3.16 -6.44
N ILE A 43 -0.72 4.21 -5.84
CA ILE A 43 -0.32 4.21 -4.42
C ILE A 43 -1.52 4.66 -3.58
N CYS A 44 -1.89 3.85 -2.60
CA CYS A 44 -2.93 4.16 -1.63
C CYS A 44 -2.30 4.55 -0.28
N LEU A 45 -2.73 5.69 0.28
CA LEU A 45 -2.27 6.17 1.58
C LEU A 45 -3.42 6.09 2.59
N PHE A 46 -3.15 5.51 3.75
CA PHE A 46 -4.10 5.43 4.86
C PHE A 46 -3.47 5.98 6.14
N SER A 47 -4.31 6.47 7.04
CA SER A 47 -3.87 7.04 8.32
C SER A 47 -3.50 5.98 9.36
N LYS A 48 -3.92 4.73 9.18
CA LYS A 48 -3.70 3.63 10.13
C LYS A 48 -3.15 2.39 9.43
N VAL A 49 -2.32 1.65 10.16
CA VAL A 49 -1.68 0.42 9.68
C VAL A 49 -2.69 -0.69 9.40
N ASP A 50 -3.74 -0.82 10.22
CA ASP A 50 -4.78 -1.85 10.01
C ASP A 50 -5.53 -1.64 8.69
N ALA A 51 -5.79 -0.39 8.31
CA ALA A 51 -6.37 -0.05 7.02
C ALA A 51 -5.42 -0.36 5.86
N CYS A 52 -4.12 -0.05 6.01
CA CYS A 52 -3.09 -0.42 5.03
C CYS A 52 -3.03 -1.94 4.84
N GLN A 53 -3.02 -2.70 5.94
CA GLN A 53 -2.93 -4.16 5.91
C GLN A 53 -4.12 -4.76 5.14
N LYS A 54 -5.35 -4.41 5.51
CA LYS A 54 -6.57 -4.92 4.85
C LYS A 54 -6.57 -4.67 3.35
N ILE A 55 -6.12 -3.48 2.93
CA ILE A 55 -6.05 -3.15 1.51
C ILE A 55 -4.91 -3.91 0.83
N ASN A 56 -3.74 -4.00 1.44
CA ASN A 56 -2.62 -4.75 0.87
C ASN A 56 -2.97 -6.23 0.68
N GLU A 57 -3.64 -6.85 1.64
CA GLU A 57 -4.13 -8.23 1.53
C GLU A 57 -5.13 -8.39 0.39
N LEU A 58 -6.15 -7.53 0.34
CA LEU A 58 -7.16 -7.53 -0.73
C LEU A 58 -6.55 -7.27 -2.12
N MET A 59 -5.53 -6.42 -2.20
CA MET A 59 -4.80 -6.18 -3.44
C MET A 59 -3.96 -7.39 -3.83
N LEU A 60 -3.25 -8.01 -2.88
CA LEU A 60 -2.44 -9.21 -3.11
C LEU A 60 -3.30 -10.40 -3.55
N GLU A 61 -4.51 -10.52 -3.02
CA GLU A 61 -5.49 -11.54 -3.43
C GLU A 61 -5.94 -11.39 -4.89
N SER A 62 -5.94 -10.17 -5.42
CA SER A 62 -6.32 -9.92 -6.82
C SER A 62 -5.21 -10.23 -7.82
N VAL A 63 -3.99 -10.51 -7.38
CA VAL A 63 -2.87 -10.87 -8.24
C VAL A 63 -2.92 -12.37 -8.52
N GLU A 64 -2.95 -12.76 -9.79
CA GLU A 64 -3.07 -14.15 -10.25
C GLU A 64 -1.77 -14.98 -10.10
N THR A 65 -0.76 -14.47 -9.39
CA THR A 65 0.52 -15.15 -9.19
C THR A 65 0.52 -16.03 -7.95
N GLU A 66 1.43 -17.02 -7.91
CA GLU A 66 1.66 -17.84 -6.73
C GLU A 66 1.99 -16.96 -5.51
N LYS A 67 1.30 -17.23 -4.39
CA LYS A 67 1.52 -16.55 -3.12
C LYS A 67 2.55 -17.33 -2.32
N ILE A 68 3.57 -16.64 -1.84
CA ILE A 68 4.59 -17.23 -0.97
C ILE A 68 4.33 -16.74 0.45
N GLU A 69 4.04 -17.68 1.36
CA GLU A 69 3.91 -17.39 2.78
C GLU A 69 5.28 -17.48 3.46
N LEU A 70 5.62 -16.45 4.25
CA LEU A 70 6.84 -16.38 5.03
C LEU A 70 6.46 -16.28 6.51
N ALA A 71 6.82 -17.29 7.30
CA ALA A 71 6.56 -17.28 8.73
C ALA A 71 7.48 -16.29 9.46
N CYS A 72 6.93 -15.49 10.37
CA CYS A 72 7.72 -14.75 11.33
C CYS A 72 8.36 -15.73 12.31
N VAL A 73 9.68 -15.78 12.34
CA VAL A 73 10.45 -16.52 13.34
C VAL A 73 11.06 -15.49 14.27
N ASP A 74 10.42 -15.25 15.41
CA ASP A 74 10.90 -14.33 16.45
C ASP A 74 12.08 -14.90 17.25
N VAL A 75 12.88 -15.79 16.65
CA VAL A 75 14.08 -16.33 17.30
C VAL A 75 15.16 -15.24 17.28
N VAL A 76 15.03 -14.33 18.23
CA VAL A 76 16.18 -13.62 18.77
C VAL A 76 16.84 -14.63 19.71
N ASP A 77 18.03 -15.11 19.36
CA ASP A 77 18.78 -15.91 20.33
C ASP A 77 19.02 -15.09 21.61
N GLU A 78 19.25 -15.75 22.74
CA GLU A 78 19.45 -15.08 24.04
C GLU A 78 20.63 -14.07 24.04
N SER A 79 21.44 -14.03 22.97
CA SER A 79 22.53 -13.07 22.83
C SER A 79 22.07 -11.68 22.37
N GLY A 80 20.82 -11.52 21.94
CA GLY A 80 20.31 -10.25 21.39
C GLY A 80 21.01 -9.84 20.09
N SER A 81 21.74 -10.77 19.46
CA SER A 81 22.49 -10.48 18.25
C SER A 81 21.54 -10.43 17.06
N THR A 82 21.28 -9.23 16.55
CA THR A 82 20.77 -9.07 15.18
C THR A 82 21.89 -9.48 14.23
N ALA A 83 22.09 -10.79 14.04
CA ALA A 83 22.92 -11.28 12.95
C ALA A 83 22.32 -10.69 11.66
N LYS A 84 23.07 -9.79 11.02
CA LYS A 84 22.67 -9.11 9.79
C LYS A 84 22.08 -10.16 8.86
N PHE A 85 20.83 -9.97 8.43
CA PHE A 85 20.24 -10.83 7.42
C PHE A 85 21.09 -10.67 6.15
N ASP A 86 22.02 -11.60 5.95
CA ASP A 86 22.89 -11.57 4.79
C ASP A 86 22.07 -12.10 3.62
N LYS A 87 21.81 -11.23 2.65
CA LYS A 87 20.91 -11.47 1.50
C LYS A 87 21.43 -12.57 0.55
N ARG A 88 22.46 -13.32 0.95
CA ARG A 88 23.08 -14.41 0.21
C ARG A 88 22.96 -15.69 1.00
N GLN A 89 21.87 -16.42 0.79
CA GLN A 89 21.89 -17.78 0.23
C GLN A 89 20.52 -18.44 0.37
N LYS A 90 19.77 -18.53 -0.74
CA LYS A 90 19.01 -19.72 -1.06
C LYS A 90 19.35 -20.12 -2.48
N ASN A 91 20.08 -21.22 -2.58
CA ASN A 91 20.21 -22.01 -3.80
C ASN A 91 18.82 -22.49 -4.19
N TRP A 92 18.38 -22.10 -5.39
CA TRP A 92 17.32 -22.77 -6.11
C TRP A 92 17.81 -24.19 -6.47
N ARG A 93 17.28 -25.23 -5.83
CA ARG A 93 17.35 -26.68 -6.14
C ARG A 93 16.78 -27.43 -4.91
N ASN A 94 15.80 -28.32 -4.97
CA ASN A 94 15.06 -28.99 -6.05
C ASN A 94 13.60 -29.11 -5.62
#